data_AF-A0A535HLJ6-F1
#
_entry.id   AF-A0A535HLJ6-F1
#
_cell.length_a   1.000
_cell.length_b   1.000
_cell.length_c   1.000
_cell.angle_alpha   90.00
_cell.angle_beta   90.00
_cell.angle_gamma   90.00
#
_symmetry.space_group_name_H-M   'P 1'
#
loop_
_entity.id
_entity.type
_entity.pdbx_description
1 polymer ?
#
loop_
_entity_poly.entity_id
_entity_poly.type
_entity_poly.pdbx_seq_one_letter_code
_entity_poly.pdbx_strand_id
1 'polypeptide(L)'
;MGYKAKKKLYKLTFAEDTDMDGLEVTMTSISTGQMLRLQQLSGMGAAATKDPKIFGEMIGIFAGAIKSWNLEDDDDTPVPATVDGAMAQDPDFIMVIISSWCLAIVGVSGPLDGPSTSGANALEASMPMDALSSSPPS
;
A
#
# COMPACT_ATOMS: atom_id res chain seq x y z
N MET A 1 19.81 -14.22 23.65
CA MET A 1 18.45 -13.67 23.46
C MET A 1 18.38 -13.08 22.05
N GLY A 2 17.33 -13.37 21.27
CA GLY A 2 17.24 -12.98 19.86
C GLY A 2 16.39 -11.71 19.65
N TYR A 3 16.76 -10.89 18.67
CA TYR A 3 15.98 -9.74 18.22
C TYR A 3 14.86 -10.19 17.28
N LYS A 4 13.61 -9.76 17.55
CA LYS A 4 12.48 -9.96 16.63
C LYS A 4 12.31 -8.71 15.75
N ALA A 5 12.72 -8.81 14.49
CA ALA A 5 12.49 -7.74 13.53
C ALA A 5 10.97 -7.53 13.32
N LYS A 6 10.50 -6.30 13.51
CA LYS A 6 9.12 -5.91 13.18
C LYS A 6 8.99 -5.84 11.66
N LYS A 7 8.03 -6.56 11.09
CA LYS A 7 7.71 -6.46 9.65
C LYS A 7 7.08 -5.10 9.38
N LYS A 8 7.59 -4.36 8.38
CA LYS A 8 6.97 -3.11 7.92
C LYS A 8 5.64 -3.44 7.21
N LEU A 9 4.68 -2.53 7.33
CA LEU A 9 3.42 -2.55 6.59
C LEU A 9 3.44 -1.36 5.63
N TYR A 10 3.00 -1.58 4.40
CA TYR A 10 2.88 -0.59 3.35
C TYR A 10 1.40 -0.48 2.99
N LYS A 11 0.84 0.72 3.06
CA LYS A 11 -0.49 1.01 2.57
C LYS A 11 -0.34 1.75 1.24
N LEU A 12 -0.84 1.16 0.17
CA LEU A 12 -0.93 1.76 -1.15
C LEU A 12 -2.33 2.31 -1.31
N THR A 13 -2.42 3.59 -1.66
CA THR A 13 -3.68 4.26 -1.98
C THR A 13 -3.52 4.82 -3.39
N PHE A 14 -4.41 4.45 -4.28
CA PHE A 14 -4.43 4.93 -5.65
C PHE A 14 -5.41 6.13 -5.70
N ALA A 15 -4.96 7.25 -6.29
CA ALA A 15 -5.73 8.50 -6.31
C ALA A 15 -6.75 8.52 -7.45
N GLU A 16 -7.75 9.41 -7.32
CA GLU A 16 -8.93 9.53 -8.21
C GLU A 16 -8.63 9.85 -9.69
N ASP A 17 -7.38 10.17 -10.02
CA ASP A 17 -6.93 10.41 -11.41
C ASP A 17 -6.49 9.12 -12.13
N THR A 18 -6.47 7.98 -11.43
CA THR A 18 -6.12 6.67 -11.99
C THR A 18 -7.38 5.83 -12.17
N ASP A 19 -7.39 4.93 -13.15
CA ASP A 19 -8.45 3.92 -13.39
C ASP A 19 -8.74 3.02 -12.16
N MET A 20 -7.91 3.12 -11.12
CA MET A 20 -7.99 2.40 -9.84
C MET A 20 -8.38 3.34 -8.71
N ASP A 21 -9.25 4.31 -9.01
CA ASP A 21 -9.76 5.25 -8.02
C ASP A 21 -10.30 4.53 -6.78
N GLY A 22 -9.94 5.04 -5.60
CA GLY A 22 -10.39 4.51 -4.31
C GLY A 22 -9.78 3.17 -3.90
N LEU A 23 -8.90 2.56 -4.70
CA LEU A 23 -8.25 1.29 -4.33
C LEU A 23 -7.25 1.50 -3.19
N GLU A 24 -7.44 0.74 -2.12
CA GLU A 24 -6.59 0.71 -0.93
C GLU A 24 -6.06 -0.71 -0.71
N VAL A 25 -4.75 -0.88 -0.81
CA VAL A 25 -4.09 -2.18 -0.62
C VAL A 25 -3.10 -2.09 0.54
N THR A 26 -3.32 -2.92 1.56
CA THR A 26 -2.39 -3.07 2.69
C THR A 26 -1.52 -4.31 2.50
N MET A 27 -0.21 -4.11 2.47
CA MET A 27 0.78 -5.14 2.21
C MET A 27 1.88 -5.15 3.28
N THR A 28 2.59 -6.28 3.40
CA THR A 28 3.72 -6.43 4.33
C THR A 28 5.06 -6.39 3.62
N SER A 29 6.11 -6.06 4.37
CA SER A 29 7.48 -6.20 3.91
C SER A 29 7.82 -7.67 3.67
N ILE A 30 8.42 -7.93 2.53
CA ILE A 30 9.01 -9.22 2.19
C ILE A 30 10.43 -9.37 2.76
N SER A 31 10.91 -10.60 2.77
CA SER A 31 12.31 -10.89 3.10
C SER A 31 13.25 -10.33 2.03
N THR A 32 14.51 -10.04 2.39
CA THR A 32 15.52 -9.56 1.42
C THR A 32 15.71 -10.52 0.25
N GLY A 33 15.58 -11.83 0.48
CA GLY A 33 15.65 -12.84 -0.60
C GLY A 33 14.47 -12.74 -1.57
N GLN A 34 13.25 -12.53 -1.06
CA GLN A 34 12.08 -12.29 -1.90
C GLN A 34 12.17 -10.94 -2.64
N MET A 35 12.73 -9.90 -2.01
CA MET A 35 12.95 -8.61 -2.66
C MET A 35 13.92 -8.75 -3.84
N LEU A 36 15.05 -9.43 -3.64
CA LEU A 36 16.03 -9.68 -4.71
C LEU A 36 15.42 -10.51 -5.85
N ARG A 37 14.59 -11.51 -5.53
CA ARG A 37 13.83 -12.28 -6.52
C ARG A 37 12.88 -11.37 -7.30
N LEU A 38 12.06 -10.58 -6.63
CA LEU A 38 11.12 -9.68 -7.28
C LEU A 38 11.82 -8.67 -8.22
N GLN A 39 12.97 -8.14 -7.81
CA GLN A 39 13.78 -7.24 -8.65
C GLN A 39 14.34 -7.95 -9.89
N GLN A 40 14.79 -9.20 -9.77
CA GLN A 40 15.23 -9.99 -10.92
C GLN A 40 14.09 -10.24 -11.91
N LEU A 41 12.92 -10.61 -11.41
CA LEU A 41 11.74 -10.88 -12.23
C LEU A 41 11.25 -9.59 -12.91
N SER A 42 11.20 -8.48 -12.17
CA SER A 42 10.80 -7.16 -12.70
C SER A 42 11.80 -6.63 -13.74
N GLY A 43 13.10 -6.92 -13.57
CA GLY A 43 14.15 -6.54 -14.52
C GLY A 43 14.03 -7.22 -15.90
N MET A 44 13.22 -8.27 -16.03
CA MET A 44 12.91 -8.92 -17.30
C MET A 44 11.86 -8.16 -18.13
N GLY A 45 11.22 -7.13 -17.56
CA GLY A 45 10.23 -6.29 -18.24
C GLY A 45 9.05 -7.12 -18.78
N ALA A 46 8.60 -6.81 -20.00
CA ALA A 46 7.47 -7.50 -20.64
C ALA A 46 7.68 -9.01 -20.88
N ALA A 47 8.91 -9.53 -20.75
CA ALA A 47 9.15 -10.98 -20.80
C ALA A 47 8.64 -11.68 -19.54
N ALA A 48 8.61 -10.99 -18.39
CA ALA A 48 8.14 -11.53 -17.13
C ALA A 48 6.64 -11.86 -17.15
N THR A 49 5.85 -11.04 -17.85
CA THR A 49 4.40 -11.20 -17.98
C THR A 49 4.00 -12.24 -19.03
N LYS A 50 4.91 -12.56 -19.96
CA LYS A 50 4.68 -13.55 -21.04
C LYS A 50 5.02 -14.97 -20.65
N ASP A 51 5.88 -15.16 -19.64
CA ASP A 51 6.20 -16.48 -19.13
C ASP A 51 5.29 -16.80 -17.93
N PRO A 52 4.40 -17.81 -18.04
CA PRO A 52 3.42 -18.10 -17.00
C PRO A 52 4.05 -18.59 -15.69
N LYS A 53 5.26 -19.16 -15.72
CA LYS A 53 5.96 -19.53 -14.48
C LYS A 53 6.50 -18.29 -13.77
N ILE A 54 7.10 -17.37 -14.52
CA ILE A 54 7.61 -16.10 -13.98
C ILE A 54 6.47 -15.26 -13.42
N PHE A 55 5.40 -15.11 -14.19
CA PHE A 55 4.21 -14.37 -13.78
C PHE A 55 3.55 -14.99 -12.53
N GLY A 56 3.37 -16.32 -12.51
CA GLY A 56 2.84 -17.03 -11.35
C GLY A 56 3.72 -16.89 -10.10
N GLU A 57 5.05 -16.89 -10.24
CA GLU A 57 5.96 -16.66 -9.12
C GLU A 57 5.83 -15.24 -8.56
N MET A 58 5.71 -14.22 -9.42
CA MET A 58 5.48 -12.83 -8.98
C MET A 58 4.16 -12.70 -8.21
N ILE A 59 3.08 -13.29 -8.73
CA ILE A 59 1.78 -13.29 -8.06
C ILE A 59 1.83 -14.05 -6.74
N GLY A 60 2.55 -15.17 -6.68
CA GLY A 60 2.73 -15.92 -5.43
C GLY A 60 3.45 -15.10 -4.35
N ILE A 61 4.48 -14.34 -4.73
CA ILE A 61 5.17 -13.41 -3.82
C ILE A 61 4.24 -12.28 -3.38
N PHE A 62 3.50 -11.70 -4.33
CA PHE A 62 2.52 -10.63 -4.10
C PHE A 62 1.44 -11.08 -3.12
N ALA A 63 0.71 -12.14 -3.42
CA ALA A 63 -0.37 -12.67 -2.60
C ALA A 63 0.09 -13.10 -1.20
N GLY A 64 1.33 -13.60 -1.05
CA GLY A 64 1.92 -13.87 0.25
C GLY A 64 2.21 -12.61 1.09
N ALA A 65 2.30 -11.45 0.44
CA ALA A 65 2.56 -10.16 1.06
C ALA A 65 1.29 -9.33 1.33
N ILE A 66 0.21 -9.53 0.57
CA ILE A 66 -1.07 -8.83 0.80
C ILE A 66 -1.62 -9.21 2.18
N LYS A 67 -2.09 -8.20 2.91
CA LYS A 67 -2.83 -8.39 4.16
C LYS A 67 -4.31 -8.12 4.02
N SER A 68 -4.68 -7.11 3.25
CA SER A 68 -6.05 -6.71 2.99
C SER A 68 -6.07 -5.74 1.81
N TRP A 69 -7.17 -5.73 1.08
CA TRP A 69 -7.54 -4.70 0.11
C TRP A 69 -9.05 -4.47 0.18
N ASN A 70 -9.53 -3.38 -0.43
CA ASN A 70 -10.96 -3.07 -0.58
C ASN A 70 -11.46 -3.38 -2.00
N LEU A 71 -10.86 -4.37 -2.67
CA LEU A 71 -11.23 -4.73 -4.04
C LEU A 71 -12.58 -5.46 -4.05
N GLU A 72 -13.50 -5.00 -4.87
CA GLU A 72 -14.81 -5.58 -5.12
C GLU A 72 -14.92 -5.96 -6.61
N ASP A 73 -15.62 -7.06 -6.91
CA ASP A 73 -15.92 -7.49 -8.28
C ASP A 73 -17.17 -6.76 -8.83
N ASP A 74 -17.55 -7.00 -10.09
CA ASP A 74 -18.70 -6.37 -10.77
C ASP A 74 -20.04 -6.59 -10.03
N ASP A 75 -20.13 -7.66 -9.24
CA ASP A 75 -21.30 -7.99 -8.39
C ASP A 75 -21.19 -7.41 -6.96
N ASP A 76 -20.37 -6.36 -6.74
CA ASP A 76 -20.14 -5.72 -5.42
C ASP A 76 -19.61 -6.72 -4.36
N THR A 77 -19.00 -7.82 -4.84
CA THR A 77 -18.54 -8.90 -3.97
C THR A 77 -17.07 -8.68 -3.61
N PRO A 78 -16.71 -8.66 -2.31
CA PRO A 78 -15.33 -8.42 -1.91
C PRO A 78 -14.42 -9.55 -2.38
N VAL A 79 -13.42 -9.19 -3.19
CA VAL A 79 -12.41 -10.12 -3.69
C VAL A 79 -11.49 -10.49 -2.53
N PRO A 80 -11.25 -11.77 -2.24
CA PRO A 80 -10.35 -12.14 -1.16
C PRO A 80 -8.89 -11.79 -1.52
N ALA A 81 -8.15 -11.24 -0.56
CA ALA A 81 -6.72 -10.94 -0.68
C ALA A 81 -5.85 -12.21 -0.67
N THR A 82 -6.05 -13.09 -1.66
CA THR A 82 -5.42 -14.40 -1.80
C THR A 82 -4.82 -14.55 -3.20
N VAL A 83 -4.03 -15.62 -3.41
CA VAL A 83 -3.47 -15.95 -4.74
C VAL A 83 -4.58 -16.09 -5.78
N ASP A 84 -5.66 -16.78 -5.41
CA ASP A 84 -6.80 -17.04 -6.29
C ASP A 84 -7.53 -15.74 -6.65
N GLY A 85 -7.80 -14.90 -5.64
CA GLY A 85 -8.40 -13.58 -5.85
C GLY A 85 -7.54 -12.70 -6.76
N ALA A 86 -6.22 -12.69 -6.58
CA ALA A 86 -5.30 -11.95 -7.44
C ALA A 86 -5.17 -12.53 -8.86
N MET A 87 -5.24 -13.86 -9.03
CA MET A 87 -5.20 -14.49 -10.35
C MET A 87 -6.50 -14.35 -11.14
N ALA A 88 -7.61 -14.09 -10.47
CA ALA A 88 -8.89 -13.80 -11.11
C ALA A 88 -8.97 -12.38 -11.70
N GLN A 89 -8.04 -11.49 -11.32
CA GLN A 89 -8.02 -10.10 -11.79
C GLN A 89 -7.29 -9.94 -13.13
N ASP A 90 -7.49 -8.78 -13.75
CA ASP A 90 -6.77 -8.42 -14.96
C ASP A 90 -5.25 -8.38 -14.70
N PRO A 91 -4.43 -8.99 -15.58
CA PRO A 91 -2.99 -9.06 -15.39
C PRO A 91 -2.31 -7.68 -15.40
N ASP A 92 -2.85 -6.70 -16.13
CA ASP A 92 -2.29 -5.34 -16.16
C ASP A 92 -2.52 -4.63 -14.82
N PHE A 93 -3.75 -4.73 -14.28
CA PHE A 93 -4.13 -4.22 -12.97
C PHE A 93 -3.21 -4.76 -11.86
N ILE A 94 -3.02 -6.08 -11.79
CA ILE A 94 -2.14 -6.71 -10.79
C ILE A 94 -0.70 -6.25 -10.94
N MET A 95 -0.22 -6.08 -12.18
CA MET A 95 1.14 -5.61 -12.44
C MET A 95 1.37 -4.16 -11.97
N VAL A 96 0.37 -3.29 -12.09
CA VAL A 96 0.45 -1.92 -11.57
C VAL A 96 0.56 -1.92 -10.05
N ILE A 97 -0.21 -2.76 -9.36
CA ILE A 97 -0.11 -2.87 -7.89
C ILE A 97 1.25 -3.42 -7.48
N ILE A 98 1.73 -4.50 -8.10
CA ILE A 98 3.05 -5.09 -7.82
C ILE A 98 4.17 -4.06 -8.05
N SER A 99 4.08 -3.28 -9.12
CA SER A 99 5.06 -2.24 -9.44
C SER A 99 5.06 -1.12 -8.41
N SER A 100 3.87 -0.62 -8.04
CA SER A 100 3.71 0.43 -7.02
C SER A 100 4.21 -0.03 -5.65
N TRP A 101 3.94 -1.29 -5.31
CA TRP A 101 4.47 -1.91 -4.10
C TRP A 101 6.00 -2.03 -4.11
N CYS A 102 6.59 -2.44 -5.24
CA CYS A 102 8.04 -2.53 -5.41
C CYS A 102 8.71 -1.15 -5.23
N LEU A 103 8.11 -0.10 -5.79
CA LEU A 103 8.53 1.29 -5.60
C LEU A 103 8.49 1.71 -4.12
N ALA A 104 7.39 1.38 -3.42
CA ALA A 104 7.25 1.65 -1.99
C ALA A 104 8.29 0.92 -1.12
N ILE A 105 8.66 -0.32 -1.49
CA ILE A 105 9.70 -1.09 -0.77
C ILE A 105 11.09 -0.50 -0.98
N VAL A 106 11.44 -0.10 -2.21
CA VAL A 106 12.78 0.46 -2.51
C VAL A 106 12.95 1.89 -1.95
N GLY A 107 11.89 2.47 -1.38
CA GLY A 107 11.93 3.77 -0.71
C GLY A 107 11.76 4.96 -1.65
N VAL A 108 11.32 4.72 -2.89
CA VAL A 108 10.72 5.77 -3.70
C VAL A 108 9.29 5.92 -3.17
N SER A 109 9.11 6.84 -2.24
CA SER A 109 7.79 7.33 -1.88
C SER A 109 7.11 7.84 -3.17
N GLY A 110 6.30 7.02 -3.82
CA GLY A 110 5.20 7.53 -4.65
C GLY A 110 4.33 8.42 -3.78
N PRO A 111 3.68 9.45 -4.35
CA PRO A 111 3.17 10.61 -3.63
C PRO A 111 2.43 10.20 -2.35
N LEU A 112 3.10 10.46 -1.23
CA LEU A 112 2.56 10.32 0.11
C LEU A 112 1.64 11.52 0.36
N ASP A 113 0.46 11.52 -0.26
CA ASP A 113 -0.58 12.45 0.15
C ASP A 113 -1.49 11.74 1.17
N GLY A 114 -1.22 12.06 2.43
CA GLY A 114 -2.01 11.64 3.57
C GLY A 114 -1.20 11.60 4.85
N PRO A 115 -1.26 12.61 5.74
CA PRO A 115 -0.71 12.46 7.08
C PRO A 115 -1.39 11.27 7.73
N SER A 116 -0.59 10.29 8.16
CA SER A 116 -1.05 9.20 9.00
C SER A 116 -1.56 9.77 10.33
N THR A 117 -2.83 10.17 10.40
CA THR A 117 -3.51 10.51 11.65
C THR A 117 -4.14 9.25 12.23
N SER A 118 -3.30 8.24 12.54
CA SER A 118 -3.71 7.15 13.41
C SER A 118 -3.30 7.51 14.84
N GLY A 119 -4.15 8.35 15.44
CA GLY A 119 -4.03 8.86 16.79
C GLY A 119 -5.40 9.35 17.24
N ALA A 120 -6.33 8.42 17.44
CA ALA A 120 -7.67 8.71 17.92
C ALA A 120 -7.63 9.48 19.26
N ASN A 121 -8.44 10.54 19.33
CA ASN A 121 -9.00 11.17 20.52
C ASN A 121 -8.01 11.62 21.62
N ALA A 122 -7.54 12.86 21.49
CA ALA A 122 -7.58 13.77 22.63
C ALA A 122 -8.46 14.95 22.24
N LEU A 123 -9.75 14.84 22.56
CA LEU A 123 -10.65 15.97 22.65
C LEU A 123 -10.07 16.91 23.72
N GLU A 124 -9.22 17.86 23.32
CA GLU A 124 -8.92 19.00 24.18
C GLU A 124 -10.17 19.86 24.23
N ALA A 125 -11.04 19.49 25.17
CA ALA A 125 -12.18 20.27 25.57
C ALA A 125 -11.69 21.67 25.97
N SER A 126 -12.07 22.65 25.14
CA SER A 126 -12.37 24.05 25.48
C SER A 126 -11.80 24.57 26.79
N MET A 127 -10.84 25.49 26.68
CA MET A 127 -10.73 26.59 27.65
C MET A 127 -10.82 27.91 26.87
N PRO A 128 -11.99 28.56 26.82
CA PRO A 128 -12.06 29.97 26.48
C PRO A 128 -11.66 30.75 27.73
N MET A 129 -10.59 31.55 27.69
CA MET A 129 -10.49 32.63 28.67
C MET A 129 -9.76 33.86 28.13
N ASP A 130 -10.59 34.87 27.93
CA ASP A 130 -10.40 36.32 27.91
C ASP A 130 -9.29 36.94 27.05
N ALA A 131 -9.75 37.56 25.95
CA ALA A 131 -9.03 38.64 25.30
C ALA A 131 -8.99 39.86 26.24
N LEU A 132 -7.84 40.11 26.86
CA LEU A 132 -7.58 41.41 27.48
C LEU A 132 -7.39 42.46 26.38
N SER A 133 -8.52 43.09 26.07
CA SER A 133 -8.68 44.26 25.23
C SER A 133 -8.11 45.53 25.91
N SER A 134 -7.54 46.41 25.06
CA SER A 134 -7.31 47.86 25.23
C SER A 134 -6.17 48.40 26.13
N SER A 135 -5.28 49.16 25.47
CA SER A 135 -4.22 50.11 25.89
C SER A 135 -4.73 51.31 26.74
N PRO A 136 -3.99 52.44 27.02
CA PRO A 136 -2.55 52.83 27.06
C PRO A 136 -2.22 53.62 28.40
N PRO A 137 -1.51 54.78 28.44
CA PRO A 137 -0.07 55.12 28.31
C PRO A 137 0.61 55.57 29.64
N SER A 138 1.95 55.75 29.67
CA SER A 138 2.67 56.77 30.46
C SER A 138 4.05 57.04 29.86
#